data_AF-A0A8H6WNL4-F1
#
_entry.id   AF-A0A8H6WNL4-F1
#
_cell.length_a   1.000
_cell.length_b   1.000
_cell.length_c   1.000
_cell.angle_alpha   90.00
_cell.angle_beta   90.00
_cell.angle_gamma   90.00
#
_symmetry.space_group_name_H-M   'P 1'
#
loop_
_entity.id
_entity.type
_entity.pdbx_description
1 polymer ?
#
loop_
_entity_poly.entity_id
_entity_poly.type
_entity_poly.pdbx_seq_one_letter_code
_entity_poly.pdbx_strand_id
1 'polypeptide(L)'
;MGNLIARVAPRSDISVDLRPPPPTYDPQRDIPDLIGKVALVTGGNSGIRYHVSRELLLKNMRVYVAARDGSKARDALKSLEEATGRTPGFIELNLMDLGAYSGRRWHSWTGRRS
;
A
#
# COMPACT_ATOMS: atom_id res chain seq x y z
N MET A 1 0.64 -1.83 -31.61
CA MET A 1 -0.39 -1.52 -32.63
C MET A 1 -1.62 -0.97 -31.90
N GLY A 2 -1.89 0.35 -31.98
CA GLY A 2 -3.03 0.96 -31.28
C GLY A 2 -4.38 0.59 -31.93
N ASN A 3 -5.46 0.57 -31.14
CA ASN A 3 -6.80 0.21 -31.65
C ASN A 3 -7.29 1.21 -32.73
N LEU A 4 -8.17 0.74 -33.62
CA LEU A 4 -8.64 1.52 -34.78
C LEU A 4 -9.26 2.86 -34.39
N ILE A 5 -9.95 2.91 -33.24
CA ILE A 5 -10.64 4.09 -32.71
C ILE A 5 -9.66 5.20 -32.33
N ALA A 6 -8.55 4.87 -31.66
CA ALA A 6 -7.51 5.85 -31.32
C ALA A 6 -6.80 6.44 -32.56
N ARG A 7 -6.84 5.73 -33.70
CA ARG A 7 -6.23 6.16 -34.95
C ARG A 7 -7.15 7.02 -35.82
N VAL A 8 -8.45 6.73 -35.80
CA VAL A 8 -9.46 7.40 -36.63
C VAL A 8 -9.98 8.69 -35.98
N ALA A 9 -10.06 8.76 -34.64
CA ALA A 9 -10.60 9.94 -33.97
C ALA A 9 -9.97 10.20 -32.58
N PRO A 10 -8.65 10.52 -32.51
CA PRO A 10 -7.89 10.67 -31.27
C PRO A 10 -8.35 11.81 -30.34
N ARG A 11 -9.24 12.68 -30.81
CA ARG A 11 -9.79 13.84 -30.05
C ARG A 11 -11.33 13.89 -30.06
N SER A 12 -12.00 12.78 -30.39
CA SER A 12 -13.47 12.70 -30.34
C SER A 12 -13.95 12.36 -28.93
N ASP A 13 -15.08 12.93 -28.50
CA ASP A 13 -15.72 12.65 -27.20
C ASP A 13 -15.90 11.14 -26.97
N ILE A 14 -16.19 10.36 -28.02
CA ILE A 14 -16.30 8.89 -27.98
C ILE A 14 -14.99 8.23 -27.50
N SER A 15 -13.82 8.72 -27.93
CA SER A 15 -12.53 8.19 -27.49
C SER A 15 -12.17 8.63 -26.07
N VAL A 16 -12.70 9.75 -25.59
CA VAL A 16 -12.47 10.27 -24.23
C VAL A 16 -13.44 9.63 -23.23
N ASP A 17 -14.67 9.30 -23.65
CA ASP A 17 -15.67 8.61 -22.83
C ASP A 17 -15.32 7.14 -22.59
N LEU A 18 -14.68 6.48 -23.57
CA LEU A 18 -14.27 5.08 -23.45
C LEU A 18 -13.03 4.85 -22.58
N ARG A 19 -12.26 5.90 -22.27
CA ARG A 19 -11.06 5.80 -21.43
C ARG A 19 -11.08 6.93 -20.40
N PRO A 20 -11.16 6.62 -19.10
CA PRO A 20 -11.13 7.68 -18.10
C PRO A 20 -9.89 8.55 -18.30
N PRO A 21 -10.03 9.88 -18.13
CA PRO A 21 -8.90 10.78 -18.25
C PRO A 21 -7.79 10.35 -17.28
N PRO A 22 -6.52 10.63 -17.60
CA PRO A 22 -5.42 10.27 -16.72
C PRO A 22 -5.65 10.86 -15.31
N PRO A 23 -5.30 10.12 -14.25
CA PRO A 23 -5.48 10.61 -12.89
C PRO A 23 -4.67 11.90 -12.69
N THR A 24 -5.30 12.92 -12.12
CA THR A 24 -4.63 14.17 -11.74
C THR A 24 -3.85 14.06 -10.45
N TYR A 25 -4.15 13.03 -9.66
CA TYR A 25 -3.52 12.73 -8.36
C TYR A 25 -2.14 12.11 -8.54
N ASP A 26 -1.16 12.68 -7.85
CA ASP A 26 0.20 12.16 -7.76
C ASP A 26 0.55 11.89 -6.28
N PRO A 27 0.74 10.62 -5.87
CA PRO A 27 1.09 10.26 -4.50
C PRO A 27 2.32 11.01 -3.94
N GLN A 28 3.31 11.32 -4.78
CA GLN A 28 4.53 12.01 -4.34
C GLN A 28 4.26 13.47 -4.01
N ARG A 29 3.33 14.11 -4.73
CA ARG A 29 2.94 15.51 -4.52
C ARG A 29 1.83 15.66 -3.48
N ASP A 30 0.80 14.82 -3.57
CA ASP A 30 -0.50 15.06 -2.96
C ASP A 30 -0.69 14.35 -1.61
N ILE A 31 0.13 13.33 -1.29
CA ILE A 31 0.16 12.79 0.08
C ILE A 31 0.95 13.77 0.96
N PRO A 32 0.36 14.34 2.02
CA PRO A 32 1.06 15.21 2.95
C PRO A 32 2.05 14.40 3.80
N ASP A 33 2.87 15.08 4.59
CA ASP A 33 3.67 14.39 5.60
C ASP A 33 2.77 13.70 6.64
N LEU A 34 3.09 12.46 7.00
CA LEU A 34 2.31 11.60 7.88
C LEU A 34 3.07 11.22 9.15
N ILE A 35 4.07 12.02 9.53
CA ILE A 35 4.83 11.82 10.77
C ILE A 35 3.91 11.63 11.98
N GLY A 36 4.28 10.67 12.84
CA GLY A 36 3.51 10.33 14.04
C GLY A 36 2.24 9.51 13.78
N LYS A 37 1.87 9.24 12.53
CA LYS A 37 0.73 8.36 12.20
C LYS A 37 1.18 6.91 11.99
N VAL A 38 0.25 5.99 12.26
CA VAL A 38 0.46 4.55 12.11
C VAL A 38 -0.60 3.96 11.18
N ALA A 39 -0.18 3.16 10.21
CA ALA A 39 -1.07 2.42 9.31
C ALA A 39 -0.89 0.90 9.47
N LEU A 40 -1.99 0.18 9.39
CA LEU A 40 -2.03 -1.26 9.19
C LEU A 40 -2.53 -1.55 7.77
N VAL A 41 -1.69 -2.19 6.96
CA VAL A 41 -2.01 -2.52 5.57
C VAL A 41 -2.20 -4.02 5.41
N THR A 42 -3.45 -4.45 5.24
CA THR A 42 -3.80 -5.87 5.02
C THR A 42 -3.48 -6.30 3.60
N GLY A 43 -2.75 -7.40 3.42
CA GLY A 43 -2.29 -7.84 2.10
C GLY A 43 -1.31 -6.85 1.45
N GLY A 44 -0.53 -6.12 2.25
CA GLY A 44 0.48 -5.16 1.80
C GLY A 44 1.76 -5.79 1.25
N ASN A 45 1.82 -7.12 1.14
CA ASN A 45 2.99 -7.84 0.60
C ASN A 45 2.97 -7.97 -0.93
N SER A 46 1.92 -7.52 -1.62
CA SER A 46 1.84 -7.59 -3.09
C SER A 46 0.87 -6.59 -3.71
N GLY A 47 0.96 -6.44 -5.03
CA GLY A 47 0.04 -5.66 -5.86
C GLY A 47 -0.05 -4.19 -5.44
N ILE A 48 -1.24 -3.61 -5.57
CA ILE A 48 -1.47 -2.18 -5.31
C ILE A 48 -1.11 -1.80 -3.87
N ARG A 49 -1.40 -2.68 -2.91
CA ARG A 49 -1.20 -2.40 -1.48
C ARG A 49 0.27 -2.39 -1.07
N TYR A 50 1.13 -3.08 -1.82
CA TYR A 50 2.58 -2.92 -1.71
C TYR A 50 3.01 -1.49 -2.03
N HIS A 51 2.54 -0.96 -3.17
CA HIS A 51 2.84 0.42 -3.56
C HIS A 51 2.24 1.43 -2.57
N VAL A 52 1.03 1.19 -2.07
CA VAL A 52 0.46 2.03 -0.99
C VAL A 52 1.37 2.03 0.24
N SER A 53 1.83 0.86 0.69
CA SER A 53 2.75 0.76 1.84
C SER A 53 4.04 1.54 1.60
N ARG A 54 4.59 1.47 0.38
CA ARG A 54 5.77 2.23 -0.04
C ARG A 54 5.55 3.73 0.04
N GLU A 55 4.47 4.26 -0.54
CA GLU A 55 4.19 5.70 -0.52
C GLU A 55 3.93 6.21 0.90
N LEU A 56 3.23 5.44 1.73
CA LEU A 56 3.03 5.80 3.15
C LEU A 56 4.35 5.82 3.93
N LEU A 57 5.22 4.83 3.72
CA LEU A 57 6.55 4.81 4.31
C LEU A 57 7.35 6.04 3.88
N LEU A 58 7.38 6.39 2.59
CA LEU A 58 8.08 7.58 2.09
C LEU A 58 7.61 8.89 2.76
N LYS A 59 6.37 8.92 3.24
CA LYS A 59 5.74 10.08 3.92
C LYS A 59 5.85 10.02 5.46
N ASN A 60 6.92 9.44 5.98
CA ASN A 60 7.25 9.34 7.41
C ASN A 60 6.22 8.58 8.28
N MET A 61 5.31 7.83 7.66
CA MET A 61 4.34 7.03 8.40
C MET A 61 4.98 5.75 8.92
N ARG A 62 4.52 5.27 10.09
CA ARG A 62 4.86 3.92 10.55
C ARG A 62 3.87 2.91 9.94
N VAL A 63 4.36 1.99 9.13
CA VAL A 63 3.51 1.03 8.40
C VAL A 63 3.74 -0.38 8.91
N TYR A 64 2.64 -1.06 9.26
CA TYR A 64 2.61 -2.50 9.55
C TYR A 64 1.92 -3.22 8.40
N VAL A 65 2.63 -4.15 7.77
CA VAL A 65 2.08 -5.02 6.72
C VAL A 65 1.51 -6.27 7.38
N ALA A 66 0.22 -6.48 7.21
CA ALA A 66 -0.50 -7.64 7.70
C ALA A 66 -0.70 -8.66 6.57
N ALA A 67 -0.14 -9.87 6.69
CA ALA A 67 -0.32 -10.92 5.68
C ALA A 67 -0.32 -12.33 6.30
N ARG A 68 -0.82 -13.31 5.55
CA ARG A 68 -0.92 -14.71 5.99
C ARG A 68 0.42 -15.47 5.94
N ASP A 69 1.22 -15.19 4.92
CA ASP A 69 2.45 -15.94 4.63
C ASP A 69 3.66 -15.09 5.02
N GLY A 70 4.32 -15.48 6.11
CA GLY A 70 5.48 -14.78 6.62
C GLY A 70 6.69 -14.80 5.71
N SER A 71 6.82 -15.76 4.77
CA SER A 71 7.97 -15.83 3.85
C SER A 71 7.87 -14.74 2.77
N LYS A 72 6.76 -14.73 2.02
CA LYS A 72 6.48 -13.70 1.00
C LYS A 72 6.39 -12.30 1.59
N ALA A 73 5.88 -12.20 2.81
CA ALA A 73 5.85 -10.92 3.51
C ALA A 73 7.27 -10.41 3.79
N ARG A 74 8.18 -11.27 4.28
CA ARG A 74 9.58 -10.87 4.56
C ARG A 74 10.30 -10.32 3.33
N ASP A 75 10.13 -10.96 2.17
CA ASP A 75 10.73 -10.47 0.91
C ASP A 75 10.18 -9.10 0.53
N ALA A 76 8.86 -8.90 0.65
CA ALA A 76 8.22 -7.61 0.40
C ALA A 76 8.69 -6.53 1.39
N LEU A 77 8.82 -6.86 2.68
CA LEU A 77 9.32 -5.94 3.69
C LEU A 77 10.75 -5.50 3.39
N LYS A 78 11.62 -6.42 3.01
CA LYS A 78 12.99 -6.12 2.62
C LYS A 78 13.03 -5.17 1.42
N SER A 79 12.22 -5.45 0.40
CA SER A 79 12.13 -4.58 -0.79
C SER A 79 11.58 -3.19 -0.46
N LEU A 80 10.63 -3.08 0.47
CA LEU A 80 10.13 -1.79 0.97
C LEU A 80 11.21 -1.03 1.73
N GLU A 81 11.98 -1.71 2.58
CA GLU A 81 13.07 -1.11 3.34
C GLU A 81 14.17 -0.58 2.41
N GLU A 82 14.59 -1.37 1.42
CA GLU A 82 15.53 -0.96 0.37
C GLU A 82 15.01 0.23 -0.44
N ALA A 83 13.72 0.24 -0.77
CA ALA A 83 13.12 1.28 -1.61
C ALA A 83 12.82 2.61 -0.87
N THR A 84 12.71 2.58 0.46
CA THR A 84 12.26 3.74 1.25
C THR A 84 13.24 4.18 2.33
N GLY A 85 14.24 3.36 2.64
CA GLY A 85 15.15 3.57 3.78
C GLY A 85 14.47 3.47 5.14
N ARG A 86 13.24 2.92 5.20
CA ARG A 86 12.44 2.78 6.43
C ARG A 86 11.98 1.36 6.61
N THR A 87 12.11 0.86 7.84
CA THR A 87 11.75 -0.51 8.19
C THR A 87 10.24 -0.64 8.46
N PRO A 88 9.45 -1.29 7.60
CA PRO A 88 8.07 -1.66 7.91
C PRO A 88 7.99 -2.76 8.99
N GLY A 89 6.89 -2.77 9.75
CA GLY A 89 6.56 -3.89 10.64
C GLY A 89 5.81 -5.00 9.90
N PHE A 90 5.91 -6.24 10.40
CA PHE A 90 5.11 -7.38 9.91
C PHE A 90 4.15 -7.86 10.99
N ILE A 91 2.91 -8.16 10.59
CA ILE A 91 1.90 -8.81 11.43
C ILE A 91 1.35 -10.02 10.68
N GLU A 92 1.47 -11.20 11.27
CA GLU A 92 0.83 -12.39 10.71
C GLU A 92 -0.68 -12.33 10.96
N LEU A 93 -1.44 -12.12 9.89
CA LEU A 93 -2.88 -11.93 9.93
C LEU A 93 -3.60 -12.85 8.95
N ASN A 94 -4.39 -13.79 9.49
CA ASN A 94 -5.35 -14.58 8.75
C ASN A 94 -6.76 -14.10 9.02
N LEU A 95 -7.31 -13.29 8.12
CA LEU A 95 -8.67 -12.76 8.23
C LEU A 95 -9.77 -13.81 8.07
N MET A 96 -9.44 -15.03 7.62
CA MET A 96 -10.40 -16.13 7.47
C MET A 96 -10.62 -16.92 8.76
N ASP A 97 -9.82 -16.64 9.80
CA ASP A 97 -9.93 -17.26 11.11
C ASP A 97 -9.97 -16.16 12.18
N LEU A 98 -11.19 -15.70 12.49
CA LEU A 98 -11.41 -14.70 13.54
C LEU A 98 -11.19 -15.30 14.95
N GLY A 99 -11.38 -16.61 15.10
CA GLY A 99 -11.22 -17.33 16.37
C GLY A 99 -9.80 -17.26 16.90
N ALA A 100 -8.80 -17.39 16.03
CA ALA A 100 -7.39 -17.25 16.36
C ALA A 100 -7.02 -15.90 16.99
N TYR A 101 -7.82 -14.84 16.80
CA TYR A 101 -7.57 -13.50 17.34
C TYR A 101 -8.46 -13.15 18.55
N SER A 102 -9.54 -13.90 18.80
CA SER A 102 -10.53 -13.58 19.85
C SER A 102 -10.03 -13.70 21.30
N GLY A 103 -8.90 -14.37 21.54
CA GLY A 103 -8.31 -14.56 22.87
C GLY A 103 -6.93 -13.93 23.09
N ARG A 104 -6.37 -13.22 22.09
CA ARG A 104 -5.05 -12.58 22.23
C ARG A 104 -5.17 -11.31 23.06
N ARG A 105 -4.87 -11.42 24.37
CA ARG A 105 -4.69 -10.26 25.24
C ARG A 105 -3.47 -9.46 24.77
N TRP A 106 -3.70 -8.20 24.42
CA TRP A 106 -2.66 -7.24 24.05
C TRP A 106 -1.84 -6.90 25.29
N HIS A 107 -0.70 -7.55 25.47
CA HIS A 107 0.21 -7.22 26.57
C HIS A 107 1.16 -6.11 26.11
N SER A 108 0.87 -4.89 26.61
CA SER A 108 1.69 -3.68 26.57
C SER A 108 2.33 -3.30 25.23
N TRP A 109 1.57 -2.56 24.41
CA TRP A 109 2.17 -1.64 23.45
C TRP A 109 2.66 -0.40 24.20
N THR A 110 3.95 -0.30 24.47
CA THR A 110 4.56 0.92 25.00
C THR A 110 4.96 1.80 23.81
N GLY A 111 4.04 2.68 23.42
CA GLY A 111 4.28 3.69 22.39
C GLY A 111 5.40 4.65 22.81
N ARG A 112 6.66 4.27 22.56
CA ARG A 112 7.78 5.21 22.61
C ARG A 112 7.72 6.06 21.35
N ARG A 113 7.28 7.31 21.54
CA ARG A 113 7.47 8.42 20.61
C ARG A 113 8.97 8.71 20.60
N SER A 114 9.59 8.58 19.42
CA SER A 114 10.93 9.10 19.11
C SER A 114 10.76 10.33 18.23
#